data_AF-A0A1V3SV35-F1
#
_entry.id   AF-A0A1V3SV35-F1
#
_cell.length_a   1.000
_cell.length_b   1.000
_cell.length_c   1.000
_cell.angle_alpha   90.00
_cell.angle_beta   90.00
_cell.angle_gamma   90.00
#
_symmetry.space_group_name_H-M   'P 1'
#
loop_
_entity.id
_entity.type
_entity.pdbx_description
1 polymer ?
#
loop_
_entity_poly.entity_id
_entity_poly.type
_entity_poly.pdbx_seq_one_letter_code
_entity_poly.pdbx_strand_id
1 'polypeptide(L)'
;MSPGRQGGNMRTEGPHLLRQSGPDGCMMEEGTSEPVYGRRIAMDSSSYEKMKAALEEIGTDLESETFVPEARWLKLERDIESQSASGGISPEESIDLRQLLDELRLEHDLRMNPGTLGS
;
A
#
# COMPACT_ATOMS: atom_id res chain seq x y z
N MET A 1 31.20 -25.21 40.02
CA MET A 1 31.73 -24.50 41.20
C MET A 1 32.20 -23.12 40.76
N SER A 2 31.45 -22.09 41.21
CA SER A 2 31.74 -20.68 41.55
C SER A 2 32.70 -19.80 40.69
N PRO A 3 32.63 -18.45 40.80
CA PRO A 3 31.46 -17.54 40.70
C PRO A 3 31.82 -16.16 40.04
N GLY A 4 30.88 -15.22 40.02
CA GLY A 4 31.14 -13.76 39.93
C GLY A 4 30.62 -13.12 38.63
N ARG A 5 30.03 -11.92 38.63
CA ARG A 5 30.17 -10.78 39.53
C ARG A 5 28.89 -9.92 39.55
N GLN A 6 28.69 -9.35 40.72
CA GLN A 6 27.69 -8.39 41.16
C GLN A 6 28.16 -6.95 40.88
N GLY A 7 27.20 -6.01 40.75
CA GLY A 7 27.40 -4.55 40.80
C GLY A 7 26.73 -3.87 39.61
N GLY A 8 25.66 -3.08 39.74
CA GLY A 8 25.36 -2.12 40.79
C GLY A 8 25.71 -0.72 40.27
N ASN A 9 24.72 0.14 40.06
CA ASN A 9 24.72 1.56 40.42
C ASN A 9 23.54 2.29 39.77
N MET A 10 22.48 2.44 40.57
CA MET A 10 21.54 3.55 40.46
C MET A 10 22.33 4.85 40.67
N ARG A 11 22.32 5.75 39.69
CA ARG A 11 22.75 7.14 39.89
C ARG A 11 21.51 8.01 39.85
N THR A 12 21.08 8.38 41.05
CA THR A 12 20.06 9.39 41.36
C THR A 12 20.76 10.73 41.59
N GLU A 13 20.04 11.84 41.36
CA GLU A 13 20.33 13.24 41.75
C GLU A 13 21.29 14.04 40.82
N GLY A 14 21.01 15.27 40.39
CA GLY A 14 20.06 16.28 40.88
C GLY A 14 19.84 17.47 39.93
N PRO A 15 19.16 18.53 40.39
CA PRO A 15 18.50 19.56 39.56
C PRO A 15 19.35 20.82 39.37
N HIS A 16 19.17 21.54 38.25
CA HIS A 16 19.57 22.96 38.15
C HIS A 16 18.58 23.76 37.30
N LEU A 17 17.85 24.63 38.00
CA LEU A 17 17.06 25.75 37.49
C LEU A 17 17.98 26.87 36.99
N LEU A 18 17.64 27.53 35.88
CA LEU A 18 17.92 28.95 35.53
C LEU A 18 17.10 29.22 34.24
N ARG A 19 15.99 29.95 34.26
CA ARG A 19 15.80 31.42 34.38
C ARG A 19 15.35 32.02 33.04
N GLN A 20 14.04 32.26 32.97
CA GLN A 20 13.31 33.40 32.37
C GLN A 20 13.79 34.02 31.04
N SER A 21 12.90 33.96 30.05
CA SER A 21 12.60 35.02 29.06
C SER A 21 11.20 34.67 28.50
N GLY A 22 10.10 35.23 29.02
CA GLY A 22 9.44 36.43 28.47
C GLY A 22 8.37 36.03 27.43
N PRO A 23 7.06 36.24 27.66
CA PRO A 23 6.01 35.95 26.69
C PRO A 23 5.77 37.17 25.79
N ASP A 24 6.19 37.08 24.52
CA ASP A 24 5.77 38.03 23.49
C ASP A 24 4.85 37.29 22.52
N GLY A 25 3.59 37.72 22.51
CA GLY A 25 2.53 37.09 21.75
C GLY A 25 2.62 37.40 20.26
N CYS A 26 2.22 36.43 19.46
CA CYS A 26 1.40 36.68 18.30
C CYS A 26 0.27 35.65 18.34
N MET A 27 -0.91 36.16 18.66
CA MET A 27 -2.16 35.46 18.51
C MET A 27 -2.34 35.13 17.02
N MET A 28 -2.47 33.85 16.68
CA MET A 28 -3.40 33.43 15.65
C MET A 28 -4.33 32.42 16.32
N GLU A 29 -5.60 32.82 16.34
CA GLU A 29 -6.73 31.98 16.68
C GLU A 29 -6.74 30.76 15.77
N GLU A 30 -7.01 29.59 16.35
CA GLU A 30 -8.10 28.71 15.93
C GLU A 30 -7.89 27.37 16.64
N GLY A 31 -8.66 27.15 17.70
CA GLY A 31 -8.76 25.83 18.27
C GLY A 31 -9.41 24.90 17.26
N THR A 32 -8.69 23.90 16.77
CA THR A 32 -9.27 22.59 16.55
C THR A 32 -8.24 21.52 16.91
N SER A 33 -8.54 20.87 18.03
CA SER A 33 -8.37 19.44 18.27
C SER A 33 -7.37 18.72 17.39
N GLU A 34 -6.31 18.22 18.02
CA GLU A 34 -5.68 16.98 17.58
C GLU A 34 -6.75 15.98 17.15
N PRO A 35 -6.67 15.43 15.93
CA PRO A 35 -6.80 14.02 15.79
C PRO A 35 -5.40 13.43 16.03
N VAL A 36 -5.18 12.88 17.23
CA VAL A 36 -4.44 11.61 17.36
C VAL A 36 -5.26 10.56 16.62
N TYR A 37 -5.35 10.70 15.30
CA TYR A 37 -5.72 9.61 14.44
C TYR A 37 -4.38 9.15 13.94
N GLY A 38 -3.97 7.99 14.47
CA GLY A 38 -2.86 7.25 13.92
C GLY A 38 -2.94 7.41 12.42
N ARG A 39 -1.90 8.05 11.87
CA ARG A 39 -1.66 8.07 10.44
C ARG A 39 -1.67 6.60 10.10
N ARG A 40 -2.84 6.10 9.68
CA ARG A 40 -2.92 4.90 8.89
C ARG A 40 -2.00 5.28 7.76
N ILE A 41 -0.78 4.75 7.85
CA ILE A 41 -0.05 4.45 6.65
C ILE A 41 -1.11 3.65 5.91
N ALA A 42 -1.80 4.29 4.96
CA ALA A 42 -2.29 3.56 3.82
C ALA A 42 -0.99 2.96 3.30
N MET A 43 -0.69 1.79 3.82
CA MET A 43 0.30 0.91 3.27
C MET A 43 -0.46 0.43 2.06
N ASP A 44 -0.50 1.28 1.02
CA ASP A 44 -0.75 0.84 -0.34
C ASP A 44 0.13 -0.39 -0.44
N SER A 45 -0.51 -1.55 -0.39
CA SER A 45 0.23 -2.77 -0.14
C SER A 45 1.19 -2.84 -1.30
N SER A 46 2.50 -2.93 -1.05
CA SER A 46 3.50 -2.95 -2.12
C SER A 46 3.15 -4.02 -3.16
N SER A 47 2.40 -5.05 -2.76
CA SER A 47 1.76 -6.04 -3.62
C SER A 47 0.65 -5.50 -4.54
N TYR A 48 -0.32 -4.71 -4.04
CA TYR A 48 -1.39 -4.10 -4.84
C TYR A 48 -0.81 -3.23 -5.95
N GLU A 49 0.07 -2.28 -5.60
CA GLU A 49 0.70 -1.37 -6.56
C GLU A 49 1.49 -2.12 -7.65
N LYS A 50 2.19 -3.21 -7.28
CA LYS A 50 2.89 -4.06 -8.26
C LYS A 50 1.95 -4.76 -9.22
N MET A 51 0.83 -5.29 -8.73
CA MET A 51 -0.16 -5.97 -9.56
C MET A 51 -0.90 -4.99 -10.44
N LYS A 52 -1.24 -3.81 -9.91
CA LYS A 52 -1.84 -2.72 -10.67
C LYS A 52 -0.92 -2.25 -11.80
N ALA A 53 0.34 -1.98 -11.51
CA ALA A 53 1.31 -1.61 -12.55
C ALA A 53 1.46 -2.69 -13.64
N ALA A 54 1.39 -3.98 -13.27
CA ALA A 54 1.45 -5.06 -14.22
C ALA A 54 0.17 -5.16 -15.11
N LEU A 55 -0.99 -4.78 -14.59
CA LEU A 55 -2.24 -4.64 -15.34
C LEU A 55 -2.20 -3.41 -16.25
N GLU A 56 -1.70 -2.27 -15.77
CA GLU A 56 -1.53 -1.07 -16.59
C GLU A 56 -0.55 -1.31 -17.75
N GLU A 57 0.55 -2.03 -17.52
CA GLU A 57 1.47 -2.43 -18.58
C GLU A 57 0.78 -3.30 -19.65
N ILE A 58 -0.09 -4.23 -19.23
CA ILE A 58 -0.93 -4.98 -20.17
C ILE A 58 -1.84 -4.04 -20.96
N GLY A 59 -2.49 -3.07 -20.30
CA GLY A 59 -3.31 -2.07 -20.98
C GLY A 59 -2.53 -1.35 -22.09
N THR A 60 -1.31 -0.90 -21.78
CA THR A 60 -0.42 -0.27 -22.77
C THR A 60 0.00 -1.23 -23.89
N ASP A 61 0.28 -2.51 -23.57
CA ASP A 61 0.57 -3.55 -24.56
C ASP A 61 -0.64 -3.74 -25.51
N LEU A 62 -1.85 -3.77 -24.97
CA LEU A 62 -3.08 -3.91 -25.74
C LEU A 62 -3.35 -2.68 -26.64
N GLU A 63 -3.12 -1.47 -26.13
CA GLU A 63 -3.20 -0.23 -26.92
C GLU A 63 -2.20 -0.22 -28.08
N SER A 64 -1.03 -0.84 -27.87
CA SER A 64 0.02 -1.01 -28.89
C SER A 64 -0.21 -2.25 -29.79
N GLU A 65 -1.43 -2.83 -29.77
CA GLU A 65 -1.83 -4.01 -30.55
C GLU A 65 -0.94 -5.25 -30.32
N THR A 66 -0.31 -5.34 -29.15
CA THR A 66 0.56 -6.46 -28.80
C THR A 66 -0.27 -7.64 -28.26
N PHE A 67 0.00 -8.84 -28.76
CA PHE A 67 -0.64 -10.06 -28.28
C PHE A 67 -0.21 -10.36 -26.84
N VAL A 68 -1.19 -10.55 -25.95
CA VAL A 68 -0.94 -10.87 -24.54
C VAL A 68 -1.19 -12.36 -24.31
N PRO A 69 -0.15 -13.15 -23.99
CA PRO A 69 -0.29 -14.60 -23.87
C PRO A 69 -1.14 -15.00 -22.66
N GLU A 70 -1.89 -16.11 -22.81
CA GLU A 70 -2.77 -16.65 -21.77
C GLU A 70 -2.10 -16.80 -20.39
N ALA A 71 -0.84 -17.24 -20.41
CA ALA A 71 -0.04 -17.43 -19.21
C ALA A 71 0.14 -16.15 -18.38
N ARG A 72 0.16 -14.97 -19.02
CA ARG A 72 0.30 -13.68 -18.32
C ARG A 72 -0.96 -13.34 -17.53
N TRP A 73 -2.13 -13.57 -18.12
CA TRP A 73 -3.43 -13.40 -17.46
C TRP A 73 -3.59 -14.33 -16.25
N LEU A 74 -3.34 -15.64 -16.45
CA LEU A 74 -3.44 -16.65 -15.39
C LEU A 74 -2.43 -16.42 -14.25
N LYS A 75 -1.29 -15.80 -14.55
CA LYS A 75 -0.32 -15.42 -13.52
C LYS A 75 -0.89 -14.32 -12.63
N LEU A 76 -1.41 -13.24 -13.22
CA LEU A 76 -1.97 -12.11 -12.48
C LEU A 76 -3.18 -12.51 -11.64
N GLU A 77 -4.09 -13.32 -12.20
CA GLU A 77 -5.24 -13.86 -11.47
C GLU A 77 -4.81 -14.59 -10.19
N ARG A 78 -3.82 -15.48 -10.33
CA ARG A 78 -3.26 -16.26 -9.22
C ARG A 78 -2.51 -15.39 -8.21
N ASP A 79 -1.76 -14.39 -8.67
CA ASP A 79 -1.08 -13.44 -7.79
C ASP A 79 -2.11 -12.66 -6.95
N ILE A 80 -3.20 -12.17 -7.57
CA ILE A 80 -4.29 -11.48 -6.86
C ILE A 80 -4.95 -12.41 -5.84
N GLU A 81 -5.30 -13.64 -6.22
CA GLU A 81 -5.87 -14.65 -5.34
C GLU A 81 -4.95 -14.99 -4.16
N SER A 82 -3.66 -15.20 -4.43
CA SER A 82 -2.67 -15.54 -3.42
C SER A 82 -2.47 -14.41 -2.43
N GLN A 83 -2.39 -13.16 -2.91
CA GLN A 83 -2.23 -11.99 -2.04
C GLN A 83 -3.50 -11.73 -1.24
N SER A 84 -4.68 -11.88 -1.83
CA SER A 84 -5.95 -11.75 -1.11
C SER A 84 -6.09 -12.80 0.00
N ALA A 85 -5.80 -14.07 -0.31
CA ALA A 85 -5.87 -15.17 0.65
C ALA A 85 -4.82 -15.04 1.77
N SER A 86 -3.66 -14.48 1.48
CA SER A 86 -2.58 -14.27 2.45
C SER A 86 -2.75 -12.98 3.26
N GLY A 87 -3.77 -12.16 2.96
CA GLY A 87 -3.96 -10.83 3.56
C GLY A 87 -2.91 -9.79 3.13
N GLY A 88 -2.21 -10.04 2.01
CA GLY A 88 -1.24 -9.14 1.41
C GLY A 88 -1.87 -7.99 0.60
N ILE A 89 -3.17 -8.07 0.33
CA ILE A 89 -4.01 -6.97 -0.17
C ILE A 89 -5.37 -7.02 0.51
N SER A 90 -6.02 -5.87 0.63
CA SER A 90 -7.37 -5.73 1.18
C SER A 90 -8.41 -6.36 0.24
N PRO A 91 -9.60 -6.75 0.74
CA PRO A 91 -10.66 -7.26 -0.11
C PRO A 91 -11.10 -6.24 -1.18
N GLU A 92 -11.11 -4.95 -0.85
CA GLU A 92 -11.41 -3.86 -1.81
C GLU A 92 -10.36 -3.80 -2.92
N GLU A 93 -9.07 -3.83 -2.57
CA GLU A 93 -7.94 -3.89 -3.50
C GLU A 93 -8.01 -5.13 -4.41
N SER A 94 -8.39 -6.28 -3.86
CA SER A 94 -8.57 -7.51 -4.66
C SER A 94 -9.73 -7.40 -5.64
N ILE A 95 -10.83 -6.75 -5.26
CA ILE A 95 -12.00 -6.54 -6.12
C ILE A 95 -11.65 -5.56 -7.25
N ASP A 96 -10.91 -4.49 -6.93
CA ASP A 96 -10.41 -3.51 -7.89
C ASP A 96 -9.49 -4.15 -8.94
N LEU A 97 -8.48 -4.92 -8.51
CA LEU A 97 -7.56 -5.61 -9.43
C LEU A 97 -8.26 -6.64 -10.33
N ARG A 98 -9.27 -7.35 -9.80
CA ARG A 98 -10.05 -8.32 -10.58
C ARG A 98 -10.92 -7.66 -11.63
N GLN A 99 -11.56 -6.54 -11.29
CA GLN A 99 -12.34 -5.77 -12.26
C GLN A 99 -11.44 -5.28 -13.40
N LEU A 100 -10.29 -4.69 -13.07
CA LEU A 100 -9.35 -4.22 -14.08
C LEU A 100 -8.82 -5.37 -14.97
N LEU A 101 -8.54 -6.55 -14.38
CA LEU A 101 -8.14 -7.74 -15.14
C LEU A 101 -9.23 -8.19 -16.13
N ASP A 102 -10.49 -8.16 -15.72
CA ASP A 102 -11.63 -8.57 -16.54
C ASP A 102 -11.87 -7.57 -17.69
N GLU A 103 -11.79 -6.26 -17.41
CA GLU A 103 -11.87 -5.20 -18.42
C GLU A 103 -10.80 -5.36 -19.51
N LEU A 104 -9.55 -5.58 -19.10
CA LEU A 104 -8.43 -5.78 -20.03
C LEU A 104 -8.57 -7.08 -20.83
N ARG A 105 -9.08 -8.16 -20.22
CA ARG A 105 -9.37 -9.42 -20.93
C ARG A 105 -10.45 -9.23 -21.98
N LEU A 106 -11.53 -8.52 -21.63
CA LEU A 106 -12.61 -8.21 -22.56
C LEU A 106 -12.07 -7.37 -23.73
N GLU A 107 -11.26 -6.35 -23.45
CA GLU A 107 -10.66 -5.53 -24.50
C GLU A 107 -9.75 -6.36 -25.43
N HIS A 108 -8.91 -7.22 -24.86
CA HIS A 108 -8.08 -8.14 -25.64
C HIS A 108 -8.94 -9.08 -26.50
N ASP A 109 -10.01 -9.66 -25.95
CA ASP A 109 -10.92 -10.52 -26.71
C ASP A 109 -11.61 -9.76 -27.84
N LEU A 110 -12.09 -8.55 -27.61
CA LEU A 110 -12.71 -7.71 -28.64
C LEU A 110 -11.74 -7.37 -29.78
N ARG A 111 -10.47 -7.12 -29.46
CA ARG A 111 -9.43 -6.86 -30.46
C ARG A 111 -9.04 -8.12 -31.23
N MET A 112 -8.93 -9.27 -30.56
CA MET A 112 -8.51 -10.53 -31.18
C MET A 112 -9.65 -11.23 -31.91
N ASN A 113 -10.90 -11.05 -31.46
CA ASN A 113 -12.11 -11.66 -31.98
C ASN A 113 -13.17 -10.58 -32.32
N PRO A 114 -12.94 -9.72 -33.32
CA PRO A 114 -13.89 -8.66 -33.68
C PRO A 114 -15.23 -9.20 -34.23
N GLY A 115 -15.33 -10.50 -34.48
CA GLY A 115 -16.54 -11.17 -35.00
C GLY A 115 -17.54 -11.64 -33.94
N THR A 116 -17.24 -11.54 -32.65
CA THR A 116 -18.05 -12.17 -31.58
C THR A 116 -19.24 -11.30 -31.12
N LEU A 117 -19.27 -10.00 -31.47
CA LEU A 117 -20.34 -9.06 -31.10
C LEU A 117 -21.51 -8.98 -32.11
N GLY A 118 -21.78 -10.05 -32.86
CA GLY A 118 -22.88 -10.10 -33.82
C GLY A 118 -23.43 -11.50 -34.03
N SER A 119 -24.41 -11.90 -33.22
CA SER A 119 -25.35 -12.98 -33.52
C SER A 119 -26.70 -12.68 -32.89
#